data_AF-A0A932A101-F1
#
_entry.id   AF-A0A932A101-F1
#
_cell.length_a   1.000
_cell.length_b   1.000
_cell.length_c   1.000
_cell.angle_alpha   90.00
_cell.angle_beta   90.00
_cell.angle_gamma   90.00
#
_symmetry.space_group_name_H-M   'P 1'
#
loop_
_entity.id
_entity.type
_entity.pdbx_description
1 polymer ?
#
loop_
_entity_poly.entity_id
_entity_poly.type
_entity_poly.pdbx_seq_one_letter_code
_entity_poly.pdbx_strand_id
1 'polypeptide(L)'
;MKIHKHIIVSLISAIFTVIAVYGGYTIYAAGDEPDGNFRAPGLDFDEALDLYHEEMNYYFNNKIEQLNTLLMEEDFFEKEEFKTPGDKVCADENVSTYCVSNGALDIYLDYVFTLDRISTELSKLREDDDVEDIFERTLERNQKIAPEYDIAKQAMEATLAAYNEYRLAFPAHKKYRIKGFAKRNR
;
A
#
# COMPACT_ATOMS: atom_id res chain seq x y z
N MET A 1 35.33 -9.62 -15.26
CA MET A 1 34.13 -9.97 -16.06
C MET A 1 33.19 -10.99 -15.41
N LYS A 2 33.67 -12.09 -14.79
CA LYS A 2 32.78 -13.12 -14.21
C LYS A 2 31.93 -12.61 -13.03
N ILE A 3 32.48 -11.74 -12.18
CA ILE A 3 31.78 -11.19 -11.00
C ILE A 3 30.57 -10.33 -11.40
N HIS A 4 30.69 -9.51 -12.45
CA HIS A 4 29.57 -8.68 -12.93
C HIS A 4 28.42 -9.52 -13.51
N LYS A 5 28.70 -10.68 -14.11
CA LYS A 5 27.65 -11.60 -14.56
C LYS A 5 26.82 -12.15 -13.40
N HIS A 6 27.46 -12.52 -12.29
CA HIS A 6 26.74 -13.05 -11.13
C HIS A 6 25.91 -11.97 -10.41
N ILE A 7 26.42 -10.73 -10.35
CA ILE A 7 25.67 -9.60 -9.79
C ILE A 7 24.46 -9.27 -10.67
N ILE A 8 24.61 -9.23 -12.00
CA ILE A 8 23.51 -8.94 -12.93
C ILE A 8 22.45 -10.05 -12.88
N VAL A 9 22.85 -11.33 -12.85
CA VAL A 9 21.91 -12.45 -12.75
C VAL A 9 21.16 -12.44 -11.42
N SER A 10 21.85 -12.15 -10.32
CA SER A 10 21.22 -12.00 -9.00
C SER A 10 20.22 -10.84 -8.97
N LEU A 11 20.59 -9.68 -9.52
CA LEU A 11 19.72 -8.50 -9.58
C LEU A 11 18.47 -8.78 -10.43
N ILE A 12 18.63 -9.41 -11.59
CA ILE A 12 17.51 -9.79 -12.47
C ILE A 12 16.62 -10.82 -11.77
N SER A 13 17.19 -11.82 -11.09
CA SER A 13 16.39 -12.81 -10.36
C SER A 13 15.62 -12.19 -9.19
N ALA A 14 16.21 -11.22 -8.49
CA ALA A 14 15.56 -10.47 -7.42
C ALA A 14 14.42 -9.60 -7.98
N ILE A 15 14.64 -8.92 -9.11
CA ILE A 15 13.60 -8.16 -9.81
C ILE A 15 12.46 -9.08 -10.25
N PHE A 16 12.75 -10.27 -10.78
CA PHE A 16 11.71 -11.23 -11.14
C PHE A 16 10.99 -11.84 -9.95
N THR A 17 11.65 -12.05 -8.80
CA THR A 17 10.97 -12.50 -7.59
C THR A 17 10.12 -11.40 -7.00
N VAL A 18 10.58 -10.16 -7.01
CA VAL A 18 9.75 -9.00 -6.65
C VAL A 18 8.58 -8.87 -7.62
N ILE A 19 8.77 -8.97 -8.94
CA ILE A 19 7.66 -8.87 -9.91
C ILE A 19 6.72 -10.10 -9.84
N ALA A 20 7.20 -11.30 -9.54
CA ALA A 20 6.33 -12.48 -9.46
C ALA A 20 5.57 -12.56 -8.11
N VAL A 21 6.20 -12.10 -7.02
CA VAL A 21 5.57 -12.06 -5.69
C VAL A 21 4.72 -10.79 -5.52
N TYR A 22 5.10 -9.66 -6.13
CA TYR A 22 4.42 -8.37 -6.00
C TYR A 22 3.63 -7.94 -7.23
N GLY A 23 3.93 -8.46 -8.42
CA GLY A 23 3.20 -8.10 -9.65
C GLY A 23 1.82 -8.74 -9.77
N GLY A 24 1.48 -9.68 -8.88
CA GLY A 24 0.09 -10.10 -8.64
C GLY A 24 -0.68 -9.13 -7.74
N TYR A 25 0.03 -8.26 -7.02
CA TYR A 25 -0.51 -7.18 -6.18
C TYR A 25 -0.30 -5.86 -6.92
N THR A 26 -1.03 -5.65 -8.02
CA THR A 26 -1.00 -4.37 -8.71
C THR A 26 -1.59 -3.31 -7.78
N ILE A 27 -0.73 -2.64 -7.03
CA ILE A 27 -0.94 -1.25 -6.59
C ILE A 27 -1.24 -0.49 -7.89
N TYR A 28 -2.51 -0.15 -8.12
CA TYR A 28 -2.92 0.66 -9.26
C TYR A 28 -2.22 2.02 -9.13
N ALA A 29 -1.12 2.18 -9.85
CA ALA A 29 -0.33 3.39 -9.81
C ALA A 29 -1.15 4.55 -10.35
N ALA A 30 -1.23 5.61 -9.54
CA ALA A 30 -1.97 6.87 -9.72
C ALA A 30 -3.50 6.75 -9.62
N GLY A 31 -4.02 7.08 -8.43
CA GLY A 31 -5.41 7.51 -8.25
C GLY A 31 -5.39 8.95 -7.74
N ASP A 32 -6.32 9.77 -8.22
CA ASP A 32 -6.65 11.05 -7.60
C ASP A 32 -7.14 10.83 -6.14
N GLU A 33 -7.50 11.89 -5.42
CA GLU A 33 -8.15 11.72 -4.11
C GLU A 33 -9.35 10.77 -4.26
N PRO A 34 -9.52 9.74 -3.40
CA PRO A 34 -10.58 8.75 -3.58
C PRO A 34 -11.94 9.44 -3.62
N ASP A 35 -12.68 9.27 -4.72
CA ASP A 35 -13.98 9.90 -4.96
C ASP A 35 -15.13 9.20 -4.18
N GLY A 36 -14.80 8.24 -3.29
CA GLY A 36 -15.76 7.44 -2.56
C GLY A 36 -15.25 6.99 -1.19
N ASN A 37 -16.14 6.35 -0.44
CA ASN A 37 -15.85 5.81 0.89
C ASN A 37 -16.26 4.35 0.93
N PHE A 38 -15.30 3.43 0.98
CA PHE A 38 -15.60 1.99 1.06
C PHE A 38 -16.33 1.59 2.37
N ARG A 39 -16.47 2.52 3.33
CA ARG A 39 -17.28 2.35 4.54
C ARG A 39 -18.77 2.66 4.31
N ALA A 40 -19.14 3.11 3.11
CA ALA A 40 -20.52 3.46 2.80
C ALA A 40 -21.45 2.23 2.85
N PRO A 41 -22.68 2.39 3.38
CA PRO A 41 -23.66 1.31 3.40
C PRO A 41 -24.11 0.97 1.97
N GLY A 42 -24.44 -0.31 1.73
CA GLY A 42 -25.01 -0.75 0.46
C GLY A 42 -24.03 -0.88 -0.70
N LEU A 43 -22.73 -0.70 -0.47
CA LEU A 43 -21.69 -1.10 -1.43
C LEU A 43 -21.75 -2.59 -1.72
N ASP A 44 -21.56 -2.97 -2.97
CA ASP A 44 -21.24 -4.36 -3.30
C ASP A 44 -19.74 -4.65 -3.15
N PHE A 45 -19.39 -5.93 -3.32
CA PHE A 45 -18.02 -6.40 -3.12
C PHE A 45 -17.02 -5.75 -4.08
N ASP A 46 -17.37 -5.63 -5.36
CA ASP A 46 -16.46 -5.09 -6.37
C ASP A 46 -16.26 -3.57 -6.13
N GLU A 47 -17.32 -2.83 -5.80
CA GLU A 47 -17.22 -1.42 -5.40
C GLU A 47 -16.34 -1.22 -4.15
N ALA A 48 -16.51 -2.06 -3.14
CA ALA A 48 -15.70 -1.98 -1.91
C ALA A 48 -14.22 -2.31 -2.16
N LEU A 49 -13.94 -3.28 -3.02
CA LEU A 49 -12.59 -3.67 -3.43
C LEU A 49 -11.87 -2.51 -4.13
N ASP A 50 -12.51 -1.92 -5.14
CA ASP A 50 -11.92 -0.82 -5.91
C ASP A 50 -11.61 0.38 -5.01
N LEU A 51 -12.58 0.80 -4.19
CA LEU A 51 -12.43 1.94 -3.28
C LEU A 51 -11.36 1.71 -2.19
N TYR A 52 -11.21 0.48 -1.68
CA TYR A 52 -10.14 0.15 -0.73
C TYR A 52 -8.76 0.31 -1.37
N HIS A 53 -8.57 -0.24 -2.57
CA HIS A 53 -7.30 -0.13 -3.27
C HIS A 53 -6.98 1.32 -3.63
N GLU A 54 -7.97 2.12 -4.04
CA GLU A 54 -7.81 3.56 -4.25
C GLU A 54 -7.39 4.29 -2.98
N GLU A 55 -8.08 4.06 -1.84
CA GLU A 55 -7.75 4.70 -0.56
C GLU A 55 -6.33 4.32 -0.09
N MET A 56 -5.95 3.04 -0.21
CA MET A 56 -4.61 2.58 0.15
C MET A 56 -3.53 3.17 -0.76
N ASN A 57 -3.77 3.24 -2.07
CA ASN A 57 -2.85 3.85 -3.02
C ASN A 57 -2.67 5.34 -2.73
N TYR A 58 -3.78 6.06 -2.52
CA TYR A 58 -3.76 7.47 -2.15
C TYR A 58 -2.97 7.69 -0.86
N TYR A 59 -3.24 6.89 0.17
CA TYR A 59 -2.54 6.95 1.45
C TYR A 59 -1.02 6.82 1.28
N PHE A 60 -0.54 5.77 0.60
CA PHE A 60 0.88 5.56 0.40
C PHE A 60 1.52 6.61 -0.51
N ASN A 61 0.86 7.04 -1.58
CA ASN A 61 1.36 8.08 -2.46
C ASN A 61 1.56 9.41 -1.72
N ASN A 62 0.57 9.81 -0.91
CA ASN A 62 0.66 10.99 -0.06
C ASN A 62 1.82 10.87 0.95
N LYS A 63 1.96 9.72 1.62
CA LYS A 63 3.09 9.48 2.55
C LYS A 63 4.45 9.48 1.87
N ILE A 64 4.55 9.01 0.63
CA ILE A 64 5.77 9.09 -0.18
C ILE A 64 6.07 10.54 -0.58
N GLU A 65 5.07 11.32 -0.96
CA GLU A 65 5.22 12.74 -1.30
C GLU A 65 5.68 13.57 -0.09
N GLN A 66 5.05 13.38 1.07
CA GLN A 66 5.44 13.99 2.34
C GLN A 66 6.88 13.62 2.70
N LEU A 67 7.22 12.33 2.60
CA LEU A 67 8.58 11.85 2.84
C LEU A 67 9.57 12.52 1.87
N ASN A 68 9.26 12.57 0.58
CA ASN A 68 10.13 13.18 -0.42
C ASN A 68 10.38 14.66 -0.15
N THR A 69 9.35 15.39 0.24
CA THR A 69 9.42 16.80 0.63
C THR A 69 10.32 16.96 1.85
N LEU A 70 10.06 16.19 2.91
CA LEU A 70 10.85 16.21 4.15
C LEU A 70 12.32 15.90 3.89
N LEU A 71 12.62 14.92 3.01
CA LEU A 71 13.98 14.54 2.65
C LEU A 71 14.73 15.61 1.85
N MET A 72 14.08 16.68 1.39
CA MET A 72 14.74 17.85 0.78
C MET A 72 15.27 18.85 1.82
N GLU A 73 14.80 18.78 3.06
CA GLU A 73 15.22 19.70 4.12
C GLU A 73 16.60 19.35 4.67
N GLU A 74 17.35 20.40 5.06
CA GLU A 74 18.54 20.22 5.89
C GLU A 74 18.11 19.71 7.27
N ASP A 75 18.85 18.75 7.81
CA ASP A 75 18.58 18.12 9.12
C ASP A 75 17.22 17.41 9.25
N PHE A 76 16.63 16.92 8.15
CA PHE A 76 15.37 16.16 8.15
C PHE A 76 15.32 15.01 9.19
N PHE A 77 16.47 14.42 9.54
CA PHE A 77 16.55 13.32 10.50
C PHE A 77 16.24 13.76 11.94
N GLU A 78 16.31 15.06 12.23
CA GLU A 78 15.94 15.63 13.52
C GLU A 78 14.46 16.02 13.63
N LYS A 79 13.73 16.00 12.51
CA LYS A 79 12.32 16.37 12.44
C LYS A 79 11.43 15.31 13.08
N GLU A 80 10.42 15.74 13.83
CA GLU A 80 9.49 14.83 14.53
C GLU A 80 8.69 13.98 13.53
N GLU A 81 8.40 14.54 12.36
CA GLU A 81 7.74 13.90 11.22
C GLU A 81 8.53 12.69 10.70
N PHE A 82 9.86 12.74 10.78
CA PHE A 82 10.73 11.63 10.37
C PHE A 82 10.92 10.59 11.48
N LYS A 83 10.87 11.02 12.73
CA LYS A 83 11.12 10.19 13.92
C LYS A 83 9.90 9.34 14.24
N THR A 84 10.15 8.14 14.76
CA THR A 84 9.09 7.35 15.37
C THR A 84 8.62 8.08 16.61
N PRO A 85 7.33 8.43 16.73
CA PRO A 85 6.81 8.99 17.97
C PRO A 85 6.94 7.91 19.04
N GLY A 86 7.45 8.26 20.22
CA GLY A 86 7.49 7.35 21.36
C GLY A 86 6.08 7.09 21.88
N ASP A 87 5.74 7.63 23.05
CA ASP A 87 4.39 7.47 23.65
C ASP A 87 3.33 8.40 23.03
N LYS A 88 3.62 9.04 21.90
CA LYS A 88 2.71 10.02 21.28
C LYS A 88 1.87 9.35 20.18
N VAL A 89 0.65 9.86 20.00
CA VAL A 89 -0.20 9.54 18.85
C VAL A 89 0.52 9.93 17.56
N CYS A 90 0.43 9.09 16.53
CA CYS A 90 0.94 9.38 15.21
C CYS A 90 0.21 10.59 14.62
N ALA A 91 0.93 11.68 14.39
CA ALA A 91 0.40 12.82 13.65
C ALA A 91 0.28 12.47 12.16
N ASP A 92 -0.65 13.13 11.47
CA ASP A 92 -0.97 12.84 10.05
C ASP A 92 0.21 13.11 9.12
N GLU A 93 1.15 13.97 9.51
CA GLU A 93 2.35 14.30 8.74
C GLU A 93 3.54 13.39 9.08
N ASN A 94 3.38 12.49 10.07
CA ASN A 94 4.45 11.58 10.45
C ASN A 94 4.65 10.50 9.37
N VAL A 95 5.87 10.43 8.87
CA VAL A 95 6.34 9.54 7.79
C VAL A 95 7.29 8.47 8.33
N SER A 96 7.33 8.26 9.65
CA SER A 96 8.01 7.10 10.21
C SER A 96 7.30 5.81 9.77
N THR A 97 8.08 4.75 9.53
CA THR A 97 7.54 3.45 9.13
C THR A 97 6.46 2.96 10.11
N TYR A 98 6.62 3.25 11.40
CA TYR A 98 5.64 2.91 12.43
C TYR A 98 4.28 3.60 12.20
N CYS A 99 4.29 4.93 12.04
CA CYS A 99 3.03 5.65 11.84
C CYS A 99 2.37 5.35 10.50
N VAL A 100 3.16 5.15 9.46
CA VAL A 100 2.66 4.71 8.16
C VAL A 100 2.05 3.31 8.26
N SER A 101 2.66 2.40 9.04
CA SER A 101 2.09 1.07 9.26
C SER A 101 0.79 1.08 10.05
N ASN A 102 0.66 1.95 11.05
CA ASN A 102 -0.58 2.06 11.82
C ASN A 102 -1.72 2.59 10.95
N GLY A 103 -1.49 3.67 10.19
CA GLY A 103 -2.57 4.20 9.33
C GLY A 103 -2.97 3.25 8.20
N ALA A 104 -2.01 2.54 7.59
CA ALA A 104 -2.34 1.50 6.62
C ALA A 104 -3.12 0.34 7.26
N LEU A 105 -2.76 -0.06 8.48
CA LEU A 105 -3.48 -1.08 9.23
C LEU A 105 -4.91 -0.64 9.55
N ASP A 106 -5.12 0.63 9.93
CA ASP A 106 -6.46 1.16 10.20
C ASP A 106 -7.36 1.08 8.95
N ILE A 107 -6.85 1.50 7.78
CA ILE A 107 -7.56 1.38 6.49
C ILE A 107 -7.88 -0.09 6.18
N TYR A 108 -6.92 -0.99 6.36
CA TYR A 108 -7.12 -2.42 6.15
C TYR A 108 -8.19 -2.99 7.09
N LEU A 109 -8.15 -2.67 8.39
CA LEU A 109 -9.14 -3.15 9.35
C LEU A 109 -10.55 -2.64 9.03
N ASP A 110 -10.68 -1.38 8.62
CA ASP A 110 -11.97 -0.84 8.14
C ASP A 110 -12.49 -1.61 6.92
N TYR A 111 -11.60 -1.97 5.99
CA TYR A 111 -11.97 -2.77 4.83
C TYR A 111 -12.40 -4.18 5.22
N VAL A 112 -11.69 -4.83 6.15
CA VAL A 112 -12.11 -6.13 6.72
C VAL A 112 -13.52 -6.03 7.30
N PHE A 113 -13.81 -4.99 8.08
CA PHE A 113 -15.16 -4.78 8.64
C PHE A 113 -16.22 -4.56 7.55
N THR A 114 -15.89 -3.85 6.47
CA THR A 114 -16.77 -3.70 5.30
C THR A 114 -17.03 -5.05 4.63
N LEU A 115 -15.99 -5.85 4.40
CA LEU A 115 -16.11 -7.18 3.80
C LEU A 115 -16.95 -8.13 4.66
N ASP A 116 -16.74 -8.12 5.98
CA ASP A 116 -17.54 -8.88 6.93
C ASP A 116 -19.02 -8.48 6.82
N ARG A 117 -19.32 -7.18 6.80
CA ARG A 117 -20.68 -6.69 6.61
C ARG A 117 -21.27 -7.19 5.29
N ILE A 118 -20.59 -6.97 4.16
CA ILE A 118 -21.05 -7.41 2.83
C ILE A 118 -21.30 -8.92 2.83
N SER A 119 -20.43 -9.71 3.45
CA SER A 119 -20.55 -11.17 3.49
C SER A 119 -21.83 -11.66 4.16
N THR A 120 -22.36 -10.90 5.12
CA THR A 120 -23.59 -11.22 5.86
C THR A 120 -24.87 -10.73 5.16
N GLU A 121 -24.75 -9.85 4.17
CA GLU A 121 -25.87 -9.29 3.42
C GLU A 121 -26.21 -10.16 2.19
N LEU A 122 -27.47 -10.24 1.81
CA LEU A 122 -27.86 -10.83 0.52
C LEU A 122 -27.36 -9.96 -0.64
N SER A 123 -27.04 -10.58 -1.77
CA SER A 123 -26.72 -9.83 -3.00
C SER A 123 -27.86 -8.88 -3.39
N LYS A 124 -27.51 -7.73 -3.97
CA LYS A 124 -28.48 -6.75 -4.51
C LYS A 124 -29.42 -7.44 -5.50
N LEU A 125 -30.72 -7.12 -5.40
CA LEU A 125 -31.77 -7.57 -6.32
C LEU A 125 -31.59 -6.90 -7.69
N ARG A 126 -31.78 -7.68 -8.75
CA ARG A 126 -31.85 -7.26 -10.15
C ARG A 126 -33.27 -7.52 -10.67
N GLU A 127 -33.67 -6.70 -11.64
CA GLU A 127 -34.91 -6.89 -12.38
C GLU A 127 -34.80 -8.26 -13.07
N ASP A 128 -35.67 -9.22 -12.73
CA ASP A 128 -35.70 -10.62 -13.17
C ASP A 128 -34.99 -11.68 -12.30
N ASP A 129 -34.43 -11.33 -11.15
CA ASP A 129 -33.87 -12.35 -10.26
C ASP A 129 -34.94 -13.28 -9.66
N ASP A 130 -34.67 -14.58 -9.70
CA ASP A 130 -35.32 -15.51 -8.79
C ASP A 130 -34.54 -15.68 -7.47
N VAL A 131 -35.10 -16.48 -6.56
CA VAL A 131 -34.49 -16.71 -5.25
C VAL A 131 -33.16 -17.48 -5.38
N GLU A 132 -33.07 -18.40 -6.33
CA GLU A 132 -31.87 -19.22 -6.56
C GLU A 132 -30.72 -18.35 -7.07
N ASP A 133 -30.99 -17.43 -8.00
CA ASP A 133 -30.02 -16.46 -8.53
C ASP A 133 -29.39 -15.60 -7.42
N ILE A 134 -30.20 -15.15 -6.45
CA ILE A 134 -29.73 -14.32 -5.33
C ILE A 134 -28.80 -15.15 -4.43
N PHE A 135 -29.15 -16.40 -4.15
CA PHE A 135 -28.33 -17.28 -3.32
C PHE A 135 -27.03 -17.67 -4.01
N GLU A 136 -27.05 -17.97 -5.31
CA GLU A 136 -25.87 -18.30 -6.09
C GLU A 136 -24.88 -17.13 -6.10
N ARG A 137 -25.33 -15.91 -6.44
CA ARG A 137 -24.44 -14.74 -6.42
C ARG A 137 -23.91 -14.41 -5.03
N THR A 138 -24.73 -14.58 -4.00
CA THR A 138 -24.30 -14.38 -2.60
C THR A 138 -23.20 -15.38 -2.24
N LEU A 139 -23.34 -16.64 -2.66
CA LEU A 139 -22.34 -17.68 -2.44
C LEU A 139 -21.04 -17.37 -3.20
N GLU A 140 -21.13 -17.05 -4.48
CA GLU A 140 -19.97 -16.71 -5.32
C GLU A 140 -19.20 -15.51 -4.76
N ARG A 141 -19.92 -14.44 -4.38
CA ARG A 141 -19.33 -13.26 -3.75
C ARG A 141 -18.61 -13.63 -2.45
N ASN A 142 -19.24 -14.41 -1.58
CA ASN A 142 -18.64 -14.81 -0.31
C ASN A 142 -17.41 -15.73 -0.50
N GLN A 143 -17.37 -16.53 -1.57
CA GLN A 143 -16.19 -17.30 -1.95
C GLN A 143 -15.02 -16.42 -2.42
N LYS A 144 -15.29 -15.22 -2.96
CA LYS A 144 -14.26 -14.23 -3.31
C LYS A 144 -13.80 -13.40 -2.11
N ILE A 145 -14.70 -13.07 -1.19
CA ILE A 145 -14.36 -12.30 0.02
C ILE A 145 -13.31 -13.03 0.89
N ALA A 146 -13.44 -14.35 1.05
CA ALA A 146 -12.54 -15.12 1.89
C ALA A 146 -11.03 -15.02 1.51
N PRO A 147 -10.62 -15.24 0.24
CA PRO A 147 -9.22 -15.02 -0.15
C PRO A 147 -8.84 -13.54 -0.17
N GLU A 148 -9.79 -12.63 -0.33
CA GLU A 148 -9.49 -11.19 -0.42
C GLU A 148 -8.86 -10.63 0.85
N TYR A 149 -9.28 -11.09 2.04
CA TYR A 149 -8.64 -10.69 3.30
C TYR A 149 -7.12 -10.91 3.28
N ASP A 150 -6.68 -12.08 2.81
CA ASP A 150 -5.26 -12.44 2.77
C ASP A 150 -4.51 -11.70 1.66
N ILE A 151 -5.16 -11.49 0.51
CA ILE A 151 -4.60 -10.76 -0.64
C ILE A 151 -4.37 -9.30 -0.27
N ALA A 152 -5.38 -8.61 0.24
CA ALA A 152 -5.32 -7.22 0.68
C ALA A 152 -4.25 -7.02 1.77
N LYS A 153 -4.17 -7.94 2.74
CA LYS A 153 -3.15 -7.91 3.79
C LYS A 153 -1.74 -8.06 3.22
N GLN A 154 -1.52 -9.06 2.36
CA GLN A 154 -0.21 -9.29 1.76
C GLN A 154 0.24 -8.09 0.92
N ALA A 155 -0.68 -7.49 0.14
CA ALA A 155 -0.41 -6.27 -0.61
C ALA A 155 -0.01 -5.09 0.30
N MET A 156 -0.72 -4.90 1.42
CA MET A 156 -0.38 -3.87 2.41
C MET A 156 1.00 -4.11 3.02
N GLU A 157 1.29 -5.32 3.50
CA GLU A 157 2.58 -5.69 4.11
C GLU A 157 3.74 -5.52 3.12
N ALA A 158 3.54 -5.96 1.87
CA ALA A 158 4.43 -5.76 0.75
C ALA A 158 4.74 -4.27 0.52
N THR A 159 3.72 -3.43 0.48
CA THR A 159 3.84 -2.00 0.25
C THR A 159 4.58 -1.31 1.40
N LEU A 160 4.27 -1.69 2.65
CA LEU A 160 4.97 -1.20 3.84
C LEU A 160 6.46 -1.56 3.84
N ALA A 161 6.80 -2.79 3.44
CA ALA A 161 8.18 -3.22 3.30
C ALA A 161 8.92 -2.35 2.28
N ALA A 162 8.33 -2.14 1.08
CA ALA A 162 8.88 -1.29 0.05
C ALA A 162 9.03 0.17 0.52
N TYR A 163 8.04 0.71 1.23
CA TYR A 163 8.10 2.04 1.82
C TYR A 163 9.25 2.19 2.81
N ASN A 164 9.43 1.21 3.70
CA ASN A 164 10.51 1.22 4.69
C ASN A 164 11.88 1.18 4.00
N GLU A 165 12.05 0.32 3.00
CA GLU A 165 13.28 0.26 2.20
C GLU A 165 13.55 1.59 1.51
N TYR A 166 12.53 2.21 0.90
CA TYR A 166 12.64 3.51 0.26
C TYR A 166 13.10 4.60 1.23
N ARG A 167 12.45 4.69 2.40
CA ARG A 167 12.77 5.64 3.47
C ARG A 167 14.21 5.51 3.98
N LEU A 168 14.76 4.30 4.02
CA LEU A 168 16.14 4.05 4.44
C LEU A 168 17.15 4.28 3.31
N ALA A 169 16.84 3.87 2.09
CA ALA A 169 17.77 3.89 0.95
C ALA A 169 17.93 5.29 0.35
N PHE A 170 16.86 6.08 0.24
CA PHE A 170 16.88 7.36 -0.46
C PHE A 170 17.81 8.41 0.20
N PRO A 171 17.79 8.59 1.54
CA PRO A 171 18.74 9.50 2.19
C PRO A 171 20.20 9.06 2.03
N ALA A 172 20.45 7.75 2.09
CA ALA A 172 21.79 7.20 1.86
C ALA A 172 22.27 7.53 0.44
N HIS A 173 21.42 7.31 -0.57
CA HIS A 173 21.73 7.66 -1.96
C HIS A 173 22.06 9.15 -2.15
N LYS A 174 21.27 10.06 -1.54
CA LYS A 174 21.56 11.51 -1.57
C LYS A 174 22.93 11.84 -1.00
N LYS A 175 23.29 11.28 0.16
CA LYS A 175 24.60 11.48 0.82
C LYS A 175 25.77 11.04 -0.06
N TYR A 176 25.63 9.94 -0.79
CA TYR A 176 26.69 9.44 -1.69
C TYR A 176 26.78 10.21 -3.01
N ARG A 177 25.66 10.69 -3.56
CA ARG A 177 25.65 11.53 -4.76
C ARG A 177 26.43 12.84 -4.55
N ILE A 178 26.27 13.47 -3.39
CA ILE A 178 26.97 14.71 -3.02
C ILE A 178 28.50 14.46 -2.89
N LYS A 179 28.91 13.35 -2.25
CA LYS A 179 30.33 13.00 -2.10
C LYS A 179 31.01 12.60 -3.42
N GLY A 180 30.28 11.98 -4.33
CA GLY A 180 30.80 11.58 -5.65
C GLY A 180 31.13 12.76 -6.57
N PHE A 181 30.38 13.86 -6.47
CA PHE A 181 30.66 15.11 -7.20
C PHE A 181 31.84 15.88 -6.59
N ALA A 182 31.92 15.97 -5.26
CA ALA A 182 33.03 16.64 -4.58
C ALA A 182 34.41 15.99 -4.87
N LYS A 183 34.43 14.69 -5.19
CA LYS A 183 35.66 13.95 -5.52
C LYS A 183 36.08 14.02 -6.99
N ARG A 184 35.21 14.49 -7.90
CA ARG A 184 35.56 14.68 -9.33
C ARG A 184 36.04 16.10 -9.66
N ASN A 185 35.82 17.06 -8.76
CA ASN A 185 36.26 18.46 -8.92
C ASN A 185 37.52 18.79 -8.09
N ARG A 186 38.31 17.77 -7.72
CA ARG A 186 39.68 17.88 -7.21
C ARG A 186 40.57 16.99 -8.06
#